data_AF-A0A8J2S0P0-F1
#
_entry.id   AF-A0A8J2S0P0-F1
#
_cell.length_a   1.000
_cell.length_b   1.000
_cell.length_c   1.000
_cell.angle_alpha   90.00
_cell.angle_beta   90.00
_cell.angle_gamma   90.00
#
_symmetry.space_group_name_H-M   'P 1'
#
loop_
_entity.id
_entity.type
_entity.pdbx_description
1 polymer ?
#
loop_
_entity_poly.entity_id
_entity_poly.type
_entity_poly.pdbx_seq_one_letter_code
_entity_poly.pdbx_strand_id
1 'polypeptide(L)'
;MHSPSSQILMRKGKRGAAVYIQAECSRTTDPQHLKELLSTLLNPQKPIEELETVDWIKWLIAGGKTPVEFASIVRRYDNGTTCGLVWTANFVAYRCRTCGISPCMSLCAECFQKGNHEGHDFNMFRSQAGGACDCGDTSVMKEAGFCERHGPHAHVGKPILPPELLAVSQAVMPLIILRLIQHLRSHSIPDILEEQLQSVQDADCFITMLHDYSGMGAAMRHVMTSALISPQLYAQLTEVPSGDSEYAQFMKEAQRMYEKSLESLPAYPALQDCLVHRTFLEELVFWTVKFEFPQKLVCLLLNMLPDPDYKEAFTRAFVLHYARISRLLVGSSDPDTLSNRVVHVSVQLFSNEELATKMAEELHLLHVMVVSLRDMMSKILVPSTLQDPKKNFHFVVDCSKHVMRDHCYWPLVSDLSNLLSHRPVALLFLSDDSLLEMWFSFLSMFQGMNVNQRELSTHVEFEPNTYYAAFSAELEAPASAMWALAIHLRDTGSIHLTKMLLKHCLAALEEWLEAINFKCPEQTDPYQVSFHIPLHRYLAAFTCQAVRAQGILLKDALPPSSLLQLIMMHPLRIQVSVCLK
;
A
#
# COMPACT_ATOMS: atom_id res chain seq x y z
N MET A 1 29.38 18.67 -25.93
CA MET A 1 29.52 20.01 -26.56
C MET A 1 28.13 20.56 -26.87
N HIS A 2 27.79 21.77 -26.43
CA HIS A 2 26.46 22.37 -26.65
C HIS A 2 26.17 22.63 -28.13
N SER A 3 24.95 22.33 -28.58
CA SER A 3 24.48 22.68 -29.94
C SER A 3 24.53 24.22 -30.15
N PRO A 4 24.90 24.73 -31.33
CA PRO A 4 24.86 26.16 -31.65
C PRO A 4 23.51 26.81 -31.31
N SER A 5 22.39 26.13 -31.56
CA SER A 5 21.04 26.65 -31.30
C SER A 5 20.75 26.76 -29.80
N SER A 6 21.18 25.78 -29.00
CA SER A 6 21.05 25.81 -27.53
C SER A 6 21.81 26.99 -26.92
N GLN A 7 23.02 27.30 -27.42
CA GLN A 7 23.80 28.44 -26.94
C GLN A 7 23.13 29.78 -27.29
N ILE A 8 22.51 29.87 -28.46
CA ILE A 8 21.75 31.06 -28.88
C ILE A 8 20.55 31.28 -27.96
N LEU A 9 19.80 30.23 -27.62
CA LEU A 9 18.67 30.33 -26.70
C LEU A 9 19.11 30.71 -25.29
N MET A 10 20.17 30.08 -24.76
CA MET A 10 20.72 30.43 -23.44
C MET A 10 21.12 31.91 -23.37
N ARG A 11 21.72 32.46 -24.43
CA ARG A 11 22.10 33.89 -24.53
C ARG A 11 20.91 34.85 -24.52
N LYS A 12 19.70 34.41 -24.91
CA LYS A 12 18.47 35.22 -24.83
C LYS A 12 17.92 35.33 -23.39
N GLY A 13 18.50 34.59 -22.45
CA GLY A 13 18.04 34.50 -21.06
C GLY A 13 16.76 33.66 -20.92
N LYS A 14 16.44 33.28 -19.67
CA LYS A 14 15.33 32.37 -19.33
C LYS A 14 14.01 32.78 -19.96
N ARG A 15 13.63 34.05 -19.79
CA ARG A 15 12.38 34.59 -20.32
C ARG A 15 12.33 34.58 -21.85
N GLY A 16 13.40 35.03 -22.51
CA GLY A 16 13.46 35.11 -23.97
C GLY A 16 13.43 33.73 -24.62
N ALA A 17 14.16 32.77 -24.05
CA ALA A 17 14.11 31.37 -24.47
C ALA A 17 12.72 30.76 -24.26
N ALA A 18 12.10 30.95 -23.08
CA ALA A 18 10.80 30.40 -22.77
C ALA A 18 9.68 30.92 -23.70
N VAL A 19 9.67 32.23 -24.05
CA VAL A 19 8.72 32.77 -25.03
C VAL A 19 8.90 32.12 -26.40
N TYR A 20 10.14 31.93 -26.84
CA TYR A 20 10.44 31.31 -28.13
C TYR A 20 9.96 29.85 -28.15
N ILE A 21 10.30 29.07 -27.13
CA ILE A 21 9.91 27.67 -26.98
C ILE A 21 8.38 27.53 -26.90
N GLN A 22 7.69 28.40 -26.15
CA GLN A 22 6.24 28.41 -26.09
C GLN A 22 5.63 28.58 -27.49
N ALA A 23 6.15 29.51 -28.28
CA ALA A 23 5.68 29.75 -29.63
C ALA A 23 6.00 28.58 -30.59
N GLU A 24 7.09 27.85 -30.37
CA GLU A 24 7.43 26.64 -31.13
C GLU A 24 6.49 25.48 -30.79
N CYS A 25 6.32 25.16 -29.50
CA CYS A 25 5.46 24.07 -29.03
C CYS A 25 3.98 24.29 -29.38
N SER A 26 3.55 25.54 -29.55
CA SER A 26 2.18 25.85 -30.00
C SER A 26 1.98 25.61 -31.51
N ARG A 27 3.06 25.41 -32.29
CA ARG A 27 3.03 25.27 -33.76
C ARG A 27 3.42 23.89 -34.26
N THR A 28 4.21 23.13 -33.50
CA THR A 28 4.70 21.80 -33.88
C THR A 28 4.59 20.82 -32.73
N THR A 29 4.33 19.56 -33.05
CA THR A 29 4.38 18.43 -32.11
C THR A 29 5.80 17.92 -31.88
N ASP A 30 6.78 18.39 -32.66
CA ASP A 30 8.19 18.01 -32.56
C ASP A 30 9.11 19.23 -32.46
N PRO A 31 9.20 19.89 -31.28
CA PRO A 31 9.97 21.11 -31.09
C PRO A 31 11.47 20.81 -30.97
N GLN A 32 12.20 20.95 -32.09
CA GLN A 32 13.63 20.62 -32.16
C GLN A 32 14.50 21.51 -31.26
N HIS A 33 14.20 22.81 -31.17
CA HIS A 33 15.00 23.69 -30.32
C HIS A 33 14.77 23.42 -28.83
N LEU A 34 13.56 23.00 -28.45
CA LEU A 34 13.29 22.52 -27.11
C LEU A 34 14.14 21.28 -26.79
N LYS A 35 14.17 20.29 -27.69
CA LYS A 35 14.96 19.06 -27.50
C LYS A 35 16.45 19.34 -27.31
N GLU A 36 17.02 20.24 -28.11
CA GLU A 36 18.42 20.65 -27.98
C GLU A 36 18.71 21.40 -26.68
N LEU A 37 17.78 22.23 -26.21
CA LEU A 37 17.93 22.95 -24.95
C LEU A 37 17.82 21.99 -23.75
N LEU A 38 16.83 21.08 -23.78
CA LEU A 38 16.63 20.09 -22.73
C LEU A 38 17.74 19.07 -22.65
N SER A 39 18.37 18.66 -23.77
CA SER A 39 19.53 17.77 -23.72
C SER A 39 20.73 18.40 -22.99
N THR A 40 20.79 19.74 -22.94
CA THR A 40 21.79 20.48 -22.16
C THR A 40 21.38 20.66 -20.69
N LEU A 41 20.11 20.97 -20.43
CA LEU A 41 19.59 21.22 -19.08
C LEU A 41 19.45 19.92 -18.29
N LEU A 42 18.83 18.90 -18.88
CA LEU A 42 18.56 17.60 -18.29
C LEU A 42 19.67 16.59 -18.61
N ASN A 43 20.91 17.04 -18.84
CA ASN A 43 22.03 16.12 -19.03
C ASN A 43 22.22 15.31 -17.72
N PRO A 44 22.13 13.97 -17.75
CA PRO A 44 22.24 13.15 -16.55
C PRO A 44 23.61 13.23 -15.86
N GLN A 45 24.65 13.70 -16.55
CA GLN A 45 25.98 13.90 -15.96
C GLN A 45 26.06 15.14 -15.06
N LYS A 46 25.09 16.05 -15.15
CA LYS A 46 24.99 17.20 -14.24
C LYS A 46 24.32 16.77 -12.94
N PRO A 47 24.75 17.31 -11.78
CA PRO A 47 24.05 17.09 -10.50
C PRO A 47 22.56 17.43 -10.63
N ILE A 48 21.68 16.56 -10.13
CA ILE A 48 20.22 16.79 -10.19
C ILE A 48 19.80 17.97 -9.30
N GLU A 49 20.60 18.28 -8.27
CA GLU A 49 20.39 19.35 -7.30
C GLU A 49 20.69 20.76 -7.81
N GLU A 50 21.22 20.90 -9.04
CA GLU A 50 21.62 22.19 -9.61
C GLU A 50 20.41 23.14 -9.72
N LEU A 51 20.33 24.09 -8.79
CA LEU A 51 19.21 25.05 -8.66
C LEU A 51 18.97 25.86 -9.94
N GLU A 52 20.03 26.20 -10.65
CA GLU A 52 19.95 26.95 -11.90
C GLU A 52 19.22 26.15 -12.98
N THR A 53 19.48 24.85 -13.07
CA THR A 53 18.79 23.93 -13.98
C THR A 53 17.31 23.82 -13.62
N VAL A 54 16.97 23.68 -12.33
CA VAL A 54 15.58 23.67 -11.86
C VAL A 54 14.86 24.97 -12.20
N ASP A 55 15.50 26.12 -11.99
CA ASP A 55 14.90 27.42 -12.33
C ASP A 55 14.71 27.57 -13.85
N TRP A 56 15.68 27.15 -14.67
CA TRP A 56 15.51 27.13 -16.13
C TRP A 56 14.28 26.31 -16.56
N ILE A 57 14.09 25.12 -16.00
CA ILE A 57 12.93 24.27 -16.28
C ILE A 57 11.62 24.97 -15.89
N LYS A 58 11.57 25.59 -14.70
CA LYS A 58 10.41 26.37 -14.23
C LYS A 58 10.06 27.50 -15.19
N TRP A 59 11.07 28.22 -15.70
CA TRP A 59 10.86 29.28 -16.69
C TRP A 59 10.37 28.78 -18.05
N LEU A 60 10.92 27.65 -18.54
CA LEU A 60 10.47 27.05 -19.80
C LEU A 60 9.00 26.65 -19.72
N ILE A 61 8.61 25.91 -18.67
CA ILE A 61 7.22 25.50 -18.43
C ILE A 61 6.28 26.71 -18.33
N ALA A 62 6.74 27.81 -17.73
CA ALA A 62 5.95 29.04 -17.62
C ALA A 62 5.77 29.82 -18.95
N GLY A 63 6.43 29.40 -20.03
CA GLY A 63 6.21 29.94 -21.39
C GLY A 63 6.43 31.44 -21.51
N GLY A 64 7.40 31.99 -20.76
CA GLY A 64 7.76 33.42 -20.77
C GLY A 64 7.09 34.28 -19.69
N LYS A 65 6.19 33.69 -18.90
CA LYS A 65 5.68 34.26 -17.65
C LYS A 65 6.62 33.88 -16.50
N THR A 66 6.48 34.53 -15.35
CA THR A 66 7.16 34.02 -14.15
C THR A 66 6.51 32.72 -13.70
N PRO A 67 7.24 31.79 -13.03
CA PRO A 67 6.66 30.54 -12.53
C PRO A 67 5.45 30.76 -11.60
N VAL A 68 5.46 31.83 -10.80
CA VAL A 68 4.36 32.20 -9.90
C VAL A 68 3.12 32.66 -10.67
N GLU A 69 3.29 33.53 -11.68
CA GLU A 69 2.19 33.96 -12.54
C GLU A 69 1.58 32.78 -13.32
N PHE A 70 2.42 31.89 -13.84
CA PHE A 70 1.97 30.69 -14.54
C PHE A 70 1.14 29.79 -13.62
N ALA A 71 1.62 29.49 -12.41
CA ALA A 71 0.88 28.70 -11.43
C ALA A 71 -0.49 29.31 -11.09
N SER A 72 -0.56 30.64 -10.91
CA SER A 72 -1.80 31.38 -10.67
C SER A 72 -2.77 31.32 -11.87
N ILE A 73 -2.26 31.31 -13.10
CA ILE A 73 -3.09 31.15 -14.30
C ILE A 73 -3.63 29.72 -14.38
N VAL A 74 -2.79 28.69 -14.23
CA VAL A 74 -3.21 27.29 -14.32
C VAL A 74 -4.26 26.95 -13.26
N ARG A 75 -4.09 27.41 -12.01
CA ARG A 75 -5.06 27.19 -10.93
C ARG A 75 -6.45 27.77 -11.19
N ARG A 76 -6.58 28.79 -12.06
CA ARG A 76 -7.90 29.33 -12.45
C ARG A 76 -8.71 28.36 -13.32
N TYR A 77 -8.03 27.41 -13.96
CA TYR A 77 -8.64 26.33 -14.72
C TYR A 77 -8.69 25.02 -13.92
N ASP A 78 -8.31 25.04 -12.63
CA ASP A 78 -8.38 23.85 -11.80
C ASP A 78 -9.83 23.42 -11.64
N ASN A 79 -10.17 22.32 -12.28
CA ASN A 79 -11.48 21.73 -12.24
C ASN A 79 -11.51 20.49 -11.34
N GLY A 80 -10.49 20.22 -10.50
CA GLY A 80 -10.47 19.05 -9.63
C GLY A 80 -11.75 18.88 -8.80
N THR A 81 -12.32 17.67 -8.83
CA THR A 81 -13.50 17.28 -8.03
C THR A 81 -13.12 16.74 -6.66
N THR A 82 -11.87 16.33 -6.48
CA THR A 82 -11.35 15.79 -5.22
C THR A 82 -10.28 16.71 -4.66
N CYS A 83 -10.19 16.76 -3.33
CA CYS A 83 -9.18 17.57 -2.66
C CYS A 83 -7.77 17.02 -2.87
N GLY A 84 -7.55 15.76 -2.49
CA GLY A 84 -6.26 15.09 -2.65
C GLY A 84 -5.09 15.73 -1.90
N LEU A 85 -5.36 16.59 -0.90
CA LEU A 85 -4.29 17.14 -0.06
C LEU A 85 -3.65 15.99 0.71
N VAL A 86 -2.38 15.72 0.45
CA VAL A 86 -1.57 14.72 1.16
C VAL A 86 -0.82 15.39 2.31
N TRP A 87 -0.72 14.71 3.45
CA TRP A 87 0.02 15.14 4.62
C TRP A 87 0.89 14.02 5.21
N THR A 88 1.81 14.44 6.07
CA THR A 88 2.73 13.56 6.81
C THR A 88 2.33 13.48 8.28
N ALA A 89 3.16 12.82 9.10
CA ALA A 89 2.95 12.70 10.54
C ALA A 89 2.72 14.05 11.24
N ASN A 90 1.96 14.02 12.32
CA ASN A 90 1.52 15.16 13.16
C ASN A 90 0.54 16.15 12.52
N PHE A 91 0.04 15.88 11.31
CA PHE A 91 -1.02 16.69 10.71
C PHE A 91 -2.36 16.51 11.43
N VAL A 92 -3.13 17.59 11.59
CA VAL A 92 -4.46 17.57 12.20
C VAL A 92 -5.51 17.29 11.13
N ALA A 93 -6.17 16.14 11.24
CA ALA A 93 -7.23 15.71 10.34
C ALA A 93 -8.53 15.41 11.10
N TYR A 94 -9.62 15.28 10.36
CA TYR A 94 -10.96 15.01 10.87
C TYR A 94 -11.48 13.72 10.26
N ARG A 95 -12.15 12.89 11.07
CA ARG A 95 -12.86 11.71 10.60
C ARG A 95 -14.32 11.81 11.01
N CYS A 96 -15.19 11.91 10.01
CA CYS A 96 -16.64 11.95 10.21
C CYS A 96 -17.23 10.56 9.93
N ARG A 97 -17.59 9.82 10.98
CA ARG A 97 -18.14 8.46 10.87
C ARG A 97 -19.51 8.44 10.20
N THR A 98 -20.25 9.55 10.28
CA THR A 98 -21.55 9.69 9.61
C THR A 98 -21.41 9.84 8.08
N CYS A 99 -20.40 10.60 7.63
CA CYS A 99 -20.16 10.84 6.20
C CYS A 99 -19.29 9.76 5.54
N GLY A 100 -18.44 9.08 6.31
CA GLY A 100 -17.56 8.04 5.80
C GLY A 100 -18.32 6.83 5.28
N ILE A 101 -17.85 6.30 4.14
CA ILE A 101 -18.19 4.95 3.67
C ILE A 101 -17.13 3.98 4.18
N SER A 102 -15.86 4.35 4.04
CA SER A 102 -14.72 3.63 4.62
C SER A 102 -14.37 4.14 6.02
N PRO A 103 -13.97 3.26 6.97
CA PRO A 103 -13.50 3.66 8.30
C PRO A 103 -12.19 4.47 8.28
N CYS A 104 -11.44 4.42 7.18
CA CYS A 104 -10.18 5.15 6.99
C CYS A 104 -10.39 6.58 6.48
N MET A 105 -11.62 6.94 6.11
CA MET A 105 -11.95 8.23 5.53
C MET A 105 -11.49 9.39 6.43
N SER A 106 -10.78 10.35 5.84
CA SER A 106 -10.17 11.48 6.53
C SER A 106 -10.31 12.79 5.73
N LEU A 107 -10.53 13.89 6.44
CA LEU A 107 -10.67 15.23 5.88
C LEU A 107 -9.60 16.17 6.43
N CYS A 108 -9.07 17.04 5.56
CA CYS A 108 -8.28 18.18 6.02
C CYS A 108 -9.17 19.21 6.73
N ALA A 109 -8.56 20.06 7.56
CA ALA A 109 -9.29 21.07 8.33
C ALA A 109 -10.14 21.99 7.46
N GLU A 110 -9.63 22.42 6.31
CA GLU A 110 -10.37 23.32 5.41
C GLU A 110 -11.60 22.65 4.81
N CYS A 111 -11.50 21.38 4.37
CA CYS A 111 -12.63 20.66 3.81
C CYS A 111 -13.68 20.34 4.87
N PHE A 112 -13.25 19.96 6.08
CA PHE A 112 -14.17 19.74 7.19
C PHE A 112 -14.93 21.03 7.57
N GLN A 113 -14.24 22.17 7.68
CA GLN A 113 -14.91 23.43 8.06
C GLN A 113 -15.85 23.97 6.99
N LYS A 114 -15.57 23.70 5.71
CA LYS A 114 -16.40 24.15 4.58
C LYS A 114 -17.44 23.12 4.12
N GLY A 115 -17.44 21.92 4.71
CA GLY A 115 -18.46 20.89 4.51
C GLY A 115 -19.56 20.99 5.57
N ASN A 116 -20.69 20.33 5.32
CA ASN A 116 -21.75 20.23 6.34
C ASN A 116 -21.54 19.00 7.22
N HIS A 117 -21.16 19.22 8.48
CA HIS A 117 -21.02 18.18 9.49
C HIS A 117 -21.80 18.46 10.78
N GLU A 118 -22.84 19.30 10.70
CA GLU A 118 -23.68 19.63 11.85
C GLU A 118 -24.42 18.37 12.37
N GLY A 119 -24.32 18.11 13.67
CA GLY A 119 -24.98 16.95 14.30
C GLY A 119 -24.38 15.58 13.96
N HIS A 120 -23.24 15.53 13.24
CA HIS A 120 -22.59 14.26 12.89
C HIS A 120 -21.67 13.74 14.01
N ASP A 121 -21.41 12.43 13.97
CA ASP A 121 -20.37 11.79 14.80
C ASP A 121 -19.02 11.93 14.10
N PHE A 122 -18.15 12.77 14.65
CA PHE A 122 -16.80 12.98 14.14
C PHE A 122 -15.78 13.07 15.28
N ASN A 123 -14.52 12.83 14.95
CA ASN A 123 -13.38 13.15 15.81
C ASN A 123 -12.29 13.90 15.06
N MET A 124 -11.61 14.79 15.78
CA MET A 124 -10.35 15.37 15.36
C MET A 124 -9.21 14.48 15.85
N PHE A 125 -8.21 14.22 15.01
CA PHE A 125 -7.06 13.41 15.38
C PHE A 125 -5.76 13.96 14.78
N ARG A 126 -4.63 13.61 15.40
CA ARG A 126 -3.29 13.84 14.83
C ARG A 126 -2.87 12.58 14.09
N SER A 127 -2.62 12.68 12.79
CA SER A 127 -2.15 11.53 12.01
C SER A 127 -0.73 11.15 12.41
N GLN A 128 -0.48 9.87 12.69
CA GLN A 128 0.85 9.35 13.00
C GLN A 128 1.62 8.91 11.75
N ALA A 129 0.90 8.43 10.72
CA ALA A 129 1.49 7.78 9.55
C ALA A 129 1.43 8.62 8.25
N GLY A 130 0.67 9.72 8.24
CA GLY A 130 0.30 10.47 7.03
C GLY A 130 -1.16 10.28 6.65
N GLY A 131 -1.56 10.76 5.47
CA GLY A 131 -2.90 10.57 4.91
C GLY A 131 -3.19 11.54 3.77
N ALA A 132 -4.34 11.35 3.13
CA ALA A 132 -4.85 12.29 2.14
C ALA A 132 -6.30 12.70 2.44
N CYS A 133 -6.71 13.85 1.92
CA CYS A 133 -8.07 14.36 2.08
C CYS A 133 -9.02 13.68 1.08
N ASP A 134 -10.04 13.01 1.61
CA ASP A 134 -11.04 12.27 0.84
C ASP A 134 -12.22 13.13 0.35
N CYS A 135 -12.20 14.44 0.61
CA CYS A 135 -13.28 15.33 0.21
C CYS A 135 -13.47 15.30 -1.32
N GLY A 136 -14.68 14.97 -1.75
CA GLY A 136 -15.04 14.84 -3.17
C GLY A 136 -14.92 13.43 -3.74
N ASP A 137 -14.31 12.48 -3.02
CA ASP A 137 -14.20 11.08 -3.46
C ASP A 137 -15.44 10.29 -3.02
N THR A 138 -16.35 10.04 -3.98
CA THR A 138 -17.62 9.32 -3.76
C THR A 138 -17.43 7.84 -3.44
N SER A 139 -16.23 7.28 -3.65
CA SER A 139 -15.94 5.89 -3.31
C SER A 139 -15.69 5.66 -1.83
N VAL A 140 -15.34 6.71 -1.07
CA VAL A 140 -14.97 6.61 0.35
C VAL A 140 -15.80 7.51 1.26
N MET A 141 -16.54 8.47 0.71
CA MET A 141 -17.31 9.46 1.45
C MET A 141 -18.61 9.85 0.74
N LYS A 142 -19.69 10.02 1.52
CA LYS A 142 -21.00 10.50 1.03
C LYS A 142 -20.94 11.97 0.63
N GLU A 143 -21.59 12.32 -0.49
CA GLU A 143 -21.62 13.68 -1.05
C GLU A 143 -22.13 14.74 -0.06
N ALA A 144 -23.04 14.37 0.85
CA ALA A 144 -23.60 15.27 1.86
C ALA A 144 -22.55 15.91 2.80
N GLY A 145 -21.36 15.32 2.92
CA GLY A 145 -20.27 15.89 3.71
C GLY A 145 -19.21 16.62 2.89
N PHE A 146 -19.33 16.70 1.56
CA PHE A 146 -18.36 17.41 0.73
C PHE A 146 -18.38 18.91 1.00
N CYS A 147 -17.24 19.57 0.85
CA CYS A 147 -17.17 21.01 0.86
C CYS A 147 -17.58 21.60 -0.49
N GLU A 148 -17.93 22.89 -0.51
CA GLU A 148 -18.37 23.60 -1.73
C GLU A 148 -17.39 23.57 -2.91
N ARG A 149 -16.10 23.29 -2.67
CA ARG A 149 -15.07 23.26 -3.73
C ARG A 149 -14.90 21.90 -4.39
N HIS A 150 -15.38 20.82 -3.76
CA HIS A 150 -15.13 19.44 -4.18
C HIS A 150 -16.45 18.67 -4.30
N GLY A 151 -16.46 17.65 -5.15
CA GLY A 151 -17.64 16.87 -5.50
C GLY A 151 -18.07 17.06 -6.95
N PRO A 152 -19.14 16.37 -7.38
CA PRO A 152 -19.56 16.31 -8.79
C PRO A 152 -19.88 17.67 -9.42
N HIS A 153 -20.27 18.66 -8.60
CA HIS A 153 -20.65 20.00 -9.05
C HIS A 153 -19.48 20.99 -9.12
N ALA A 154 -18.26 20.60 -8.73
CA ALA A 154 -17.08 21.47 -8.67
C ALA A 154 -16.61 22.01 -10.04
N HIS A 155 -17.06 21.41 -11.14
CA HIS A 155 -16.74 21.81 -12.51
C HIS A 155 -17.67 22.90 -13.08
N VAL A 156 -18.85 23.11 -12.48
CA VAL A 156 -19.89 23.96 -13.06
C VAL A 156 -19.42 25.41 -13.12
N GLY A 157 -19.39 25.99 -14.32
CA GLY A 157 -19.02 27.39 -14.56
C GLY A 157 -17.52 27.68 -14.62
N LYS A 158 -16.64 26.66 -14.64
CA LYS A 158 -15.19 26.85 -14.81
C LYS A 158 -14.81 27.05 -16.28
N PRO A 159 -13.80 27.90 -16.58
CA PRO A 159 -13.36 28.15 -17.94
C PRO A 159 -12.66 26.92 -18.55
N ILE A 160 -12.78 26.76 -19.86
CA ILE A 160 -12.06 25.72 -20.61
C ILE A 160 -10.59 26.10 -20.70
N LEU A 161 -9.71 25.15 -20.39
CA LEU A 161 -8.27 25.32 -20.48
C LEU A 161 -7.83 25.54 -21.94
N PRO A 162 -7.10 26.63 -22.26
CA PRO A 162 -6.50 26.82 -23.58
C PRO A 162 -5.43 25.74 -23.84
N PRO A 163 -5.48 24.99 -24.97
CA PRO A 163 -4.52 23.93 -25.26
C PRO A 163 -3.06 24.40 -25.25
N GLU A 164 -2.81 25.62 -25.70
CA GLU A 164 -1.48 26.20 -25.80
C GLU A 164 -0.85 26.46 -24.42
N LEU A 165 -1.66 26.64 -23.38
CA LEU A 165 -1.17 26.97 -22.04
C LEU A 165 -0.27 25.88 -21.46
N LEU A 166 -0.57 24.60 -21.77
CA LEU A 166 0.20 23.45 -21.28
C LEU A 166 1.08 22.80 -22.34
N ALA A 167 1.17 23.35 -23.56
CA ALA A 167 1.92 22.74 -24.66
C ALA A 167 3.40 22.47 -24.28
N VAL A 168 4.07 23.44 -23.63
CA VAL A 168 5.45 23.24 -23.17
C VAL A 168 5.50 22.23 -22.01
N SER A 169 4.51 22.25 -21.12
CA SER A 169 4.44 21.30 -20.00
C SER A 169 4.35 19.86 -20.51
N GLN A 170 3.51 19.61 -21.51
CA GLN A 170 3.34 18.29 -22.15
C GLN A 170 4.63 17.80 -22.81
N ALA A 171 5.36 18.68 -23.49
CA ALA A 171 6.62 18.30 -24.15
C ALA A 171 7.78 18.07 -23.17
N VAL A 172 7.83 18.83 -22.06
CA VAL A 172 8.94 18.79 -21.11
C VAL A 172 8.76 17.70 -20.04
N MET A 173 7.52 17.42 -19.61
CA MET A 173 7.24 16.56 -18.45
C MET A 173 7.82 15.14 -18.55
N PRO A 174 7.70 14.41 -19.68
CA PRO A 174 8.29 13.07 -19.80
C PRO A 174 9.81 13.07 -19.60
N LEU A 175 10.50 14.15 -20.02
CA LEU A 175 11.95 14.27 -19.91
C LEU A 175 12.39 14.64 -18.49
N ILE A 176 11.59 15.42 -17.76
CA ILE A 176 11.82 15.68 -16.32
C ILE A 176 11.70 14.36 -15.54
N ILE A 177 10.65 13.58 -15.79
CA ILE A 177 10.44 12.28 -15.15
C ILE A 177 11.59 11.32 -15.50
N LEU A 178 11.99 11.24 -16.77
CA LEU A 178 13.14 10.45 -17.21
C LEU A 178 14.41 10.86 -16.45
N ARG A 179 14.67 12.17 -16.28
CA ARG A 179 15.86 12.65 -15.56
C ARG A 179 15.87 12.19 -14.09
N LEU A 180 14.71 12.19 -13.44
CA LEU A 180 14.57 11.64 -12.08
C LEU A 180 14.85 10.13 -12.07
N ILE A 181 14.25 9.38 -13.00
CA ILE A 181 14.48 7.93 -13.11
C ILE A 181 15.96 7.60 -13.36
N GLN A 182 16.62 8.32 -14.27
CA GLN A 182 18.06 8.19 -14.52
C GLN A 182 18.88 8.45 -13.25
N HIS A 183 18.51 9.43 -12.43
CA HIS A 183 19.15 9.68 -11.14
C HIS A 183 19.02 8.48 -10.19
N LEU A 184 17.81 7.96 -10.04
CA LEU A 184 17.53 6.82 -9.15
C LEU A 184 18.28 5.56 -9.62
N ARG A 185 18.32 5.30 -10.94
CA ARG A 185 19.14 4.23 -11.53
C ARG A 185 20.61 4.36 -11.15
N SER A 186 21.18 5.56 -11.32
CA SER A 186 22.60 5.83 -11.10
C SER A 186 23.06 5.80 -9.64
N HIS A 187 22.14 5.75 -8.67
CA HIS A 187 22.48 5.72 -7.24
C HIS A 187 21.93 4.47 -6.52
N SER A 188 21.62 3.44 -7.30
CA SER A 188 20.97 2.23 -6.79
C SER A 188 21.92 1.17 -6.20
N ILE A 189 23.24 1.33 -6.33
CA ILE A 189 24.22 0.23 -6.15
C ILE A 189 24.89 0.10 -4.77
N PRO A 190 25.13 1.12 -3.93
CA PRO A 190 25.57 0.80 -2.58
C PRO A 190 24.44 0.03 -1.87
N ASP A 191 24.72 -1.15 -1.33
CA ASP A 191 23.81 -1.91 -0.45
C ASP A 191 23.61 -1.22 0.92
N ILE A 192 24.04 0.04 1.03
CA ILE A 192 23.92 0.87 2.23
C ILE A 192 22.70 1.78 2.06
N LEU A 193 21.65 1.50 2.81
CA LEU A 193 20.39 2.25 2.78
C LEU A 193 20.59 3.76 3.04
N GLU A 194 21.55 4.14 3.89
CA GLU A 194 21.85 5.55 4.17
C GLU A 194 22.33 6.31 2.93
N GLU A 195 23.20 5.72 2.11
CA GLU A 195 23.68 6.32 0.87
C GLU A 195 22.56 6.39 -0.19
N GLN A 196 21.70 5.37 -0.23
CA GLN A 196 20.52 5.37 -1.09
C GLN A 196 19.53 6.47 -0.69
N LEU A 197 19.27 6.64 0.61
CA LEU A 197 18.39 7.68 1.10
C LEU A 197 18.97 9.07 0.85
N GLN A 198 20.29 9.22 0.98
CA GLN A 198 21.00 10.45 0.62
C GLN A 198 20.79 10.78 -0.86
N SER A 199 20.87 9.81 -1.77
CA SER A 199 20.63 10.07 -3.20
C SER A 199 19.23 10.61 -3.49
N VAL A 200 18.21 10.21 -2.72
CA VAL A 200 16.86 10.76 -2.84
C VAL A 200 16.80 12.19 -2.28
N GLN A 201 17.58 12.49 -1.24
CA GLN A 201 17.73 13.85 -0.70
C GLN A 201 18.47 14.77 -1.69
N ASP A 202 19.42 14.27 -2.47
CA ASP A 202 20.07 15.08 -3.51
C ASP A 202 19.05 15.48 -4.61
N ALA A 203 18.02 14.67 -4.83
CA ALA A 203 16.92 15.01 -5.74
C ALA A 203 15.84 15.92 -5.13
N ASP A 204 16.02 16.42 -3.91
CA ASP A 204 14.97 17.10 -3.12
C ASP A 204 14.36 18.31 -3.82
N CYS A 205 15.20 19.19 -4.38
CA CYS A 205 14.74 20.38 -5.09
C CYS A 205 13.97 20.02 -6.37
N PHE A 206 14.36 18.93 -7.02
CA PHE A 206 13.76 18.42 -8.25
C PHE A 206 12.39 17.77 -7.97
N ILE A 207 12.29 16.95 -6.91
CA ILE A 207 11.04 16.36 -6.46
C ILE A 207 10.08 17.46 -5.95
N THR A 208 10.60 18.48 -5.26
CA THR A 208 9.81 19.64 -4.81
C THR A 208 9.23 20.42 -6.00
N MET A 209 9.97 20.59 -7.09
CA MET A 209 9.42 21.15 -8.33
C MET A 209 8.25 20.32 -8.89
N LEU A 210 8.35 18.98 -8.88
CA LEU A 210 7.26 18.10 -9.30
C LEU A 210 6.03 18.22 -8.35
N HIS A 211 6.25 18.35 -7.04
CA HIS A 211 5.18 18.66 -6.09
C HIS A 211 4.49 19.99 -6.41
N ASP A 212 5.25 21.05 -6.66
CA ASP A 212 4.72 22.37 -7.04
C ASP A 212 3.79 22.26 -8.25
N TYR A 213 4.18 21.47 -9.27
CA TYR A 213 3.37 21.21 -10.46
C TYR A 213 2.09 20.42 -10.13
N SER A 214 2.19 19.35 -9.32
CA SER A 214 1.00 18.58 -8.89
C SER A 214 -0.02 19.44 -8.12
N GLY A 215 0.46 20.47 -7.41
CA GLY A 215 -0.34 21.45 -6.67
C GLY A 215 -0.91 22.60 -7.52
N MET A 216 -0.75 22.58 -8.85
CA MET A 216 -1.39 23.56 -9.76
C MET A 216 -2.83 23.21 -10.13
N GLY A 217 -3.29 22.00 -9.80
CA GLY A 217 -4.64 21.54 -10.06
C GLY A 217 -4.72 20.38 -11.05
N ALA A 218 -5.94 19.96 -11.37
CA ALA A 218 -6.23 18.79 -12.19
C ALA A 218 -5.54 18.83 -13.56
N ALA A 219 -5.49 19.99 -14.21
CA ALA A 219 -4.90 20.14 -15.53
C ALA A 219 -3.39 19.79 -15.57
N MET A 220 -2.62 20.25 -14.59
CA MET A 220 -1.19 19.92 -14.52
C MET A 220 -0.96 18.49 -14.04
N ARG A 221 -1.78 17.99 -13.10
CA ARG A 221 -1.75 16.57 -12.71
C ARG A 221 -1.95 15.68 -13.92
N HIS A 222 -2.94 15.96 -14.77
CA HIS A 222 -3.19 15.20 -15.99
C HIS A 222 -1.97 15.14 -16.93
N VAL A 223 -1.20 16.24 -17.06
CA VAL A 223 0.05 16.24 -17.83
C VAL A 223 1.09 15.31 -17.22
N MET A 224 1.25 15.35 -15.89
CA MET A 224 2.18 14.48 -15.17
C MET A 224 1.79 13.01 -15.26
N THR A 225 0.51 12.71 -15.03
CA THR A 225 -0.02 11.35 -15.02
C THR A 225 0.03 10.72 -16.40
N SER A 226 -0.36 11.46 -17.45
CA SER A 226 -0.25 11.01 -18.85
C SER A 226 1.19 10.63 -19.22
N ALA A 227 2.18 11.40 -18.75
CA ALA A 227 3.58 11.07 -18.95
C ALA A 227 4.00 9.82 -18.16
N LEU A 228 3.56 9.70 -16.91
CA LEU A 228 3.91 8.58 -16.02
C LEU A 228 3.35 7.23 -16.50
N ILE A 229 2.12 7.21 -17.04
CA ILE A 229 1.41 5.98 -17.40
C ILE A 229 1.54 5.58 -18.87
N SER A 230 2.20 6.37 -19.71
CA SER A 230 2.34 6.09 -21.14
C SER A 230 3.42 5.02 -21.42
N PRO A 231 3.06 3.84 -21.96
CA PRO A 231 4.06 2.83 -22.31
C PRO A 231 4.93 3.23 -23.50
N GLN A 232 4.36 4.00 -24.44
CA GLN A 232 5.08 4.46 -25.63
C GLN A 232 6.19 5.43 -25.25
N LEU A 233 5.89 6.41 -24.37
CA LEU A 233 6.90 7.37 -23.91
C LEU A 233 8.01 6.68 -23.12
N TYR A 234 7.66 5.76 -22.22
CA TYR A 234 8.65 4.99 -21.47
C TYR A 234 9.58 4.22 -22.43
N ALA A 235 9.01 3.38 -23.31
CA ALA A 235 9.79 2.56 -24.25
C ALA A 235 10.72 3.42 -25.13
N GLN A 236 10.21 4.53 -25.69
CA GLN A 236 10.99 5.43 -26.55
C GLN A 236 12.12 6.13 -25.79
N LEU A 237 11.86 6.60 -24.57
CA LEU A 237 12.80 7.44 -23.82
C LEU A 237 13.85 6.64 -23.03
N THR A 238 13.54 5.39 -22.67
CA THR A 238 14.48 4.49 -21.99
C THR A 238 15.29 3.61 -22.95
N GLU A 239 15.02 3.66 -24.26
CA GLU A 239 15.77 2.90 -25.26
C GLU A 239 17.26 3.29 -25.22
N VAL A 240 18.12 2.28 -25.10
CA VAL A 240 19.57 2.48 -25.05
C VAL A 240 20.10 2.73 -26.47
N PRO A 241 20.71 3.90 -26.75
CA PRO A 241 21.21 4.20 -28.09
C PRO A 241 22.34 3.23 -28.50
N SER A 242 22.34 2.78 -29.75
CA SER A 242 23.35 1.84 -30.27
C SER A 242 24.76 2.43 -30.43
N GLY A 243 24.89 3.76 -30.40
CA GLY A 243 26.17 4.46 -30.59
C GLY A 243 27.09 4.41 -29.36
N ASP A 244 28.27 5.04 -29.51
CA ASP A 244 29.29 5.17 -28.46
C ASP A 244 29.48 6.62 -27.99
N SER A 245 28.44 7.45 -28.12
CA SER A 245 28.45 8.77 -27.50
C SER A 245 28.53 8.65 -25.98
N GLU A 246 29.02 9.70 -25.33
CA GLU A 246 29.09 9.78 -23.86
C GLU A 246 27.72 9.55 -23.20
N TYR A 247 26.64 10.06 -23.81
CA TYR A 247 25.27 9.82 -23.38
C TYR A 247 24.86 8.35 -23.56
N ALA A 248 25.23 7.71 -24.67
CA ALA A 248 24.93 6.29 -24.89
C ALA A 248 25.66 5.40 -23.87
N GLN A 249 26.89 5.73 -23.50
CA GLN A 249 27.64 5.04 -22.44
C GLN A 249 26.96 5.20 -21.07
N PHE A 250 26.52 6.43 -20.72
CA PHE A 250 25.74 6.66 -19.51
C PHE A 250 24.46 5.81 -19.49
N MET A 251 23.69 5.79 -20.58
CA MET A 251 22.45 5.01 -20.66
C MET A 251 22.70 3.51 -20.53
N LYS A 252 23.76 2.97 -21.15
CA LYS A 252 24.20 1.57 -20.99
C LYS A 252 24.49 1.25 -19.53
N GLU A 253 25.22 2.13 -18.83
CA GLU A 253 25.52 1.93 -17.41
C GLU A 253 24.28 2.05 -16.53
N ALA A 254 23.45 3.08 -16.70
CA ALA A 254 22.21 3.24 -15.94
C ALA A 254 21.26 2.04 -16.13
N GLN A 255 21.19 1.49 -17.34
CA GLN A 255 20.42 0.27 -17.62
C GLN A 255 21.00 -0.95 -16.89
N ARG A 256 22.34 -1.11 -16.88
CA ARG A 256 23.01 -2.17 -16.11
C ARG A 256 22.74 -2.06 -14.60
N MET A 257 22.75 -0.85 -14.06
CA MET A 257 22.45 -0.60 -12.63
C MET A 257 20.99 -0.93 -12.30
N TYR A 258 20.07 -0.56 -13.18
CA TYR A 258 18.67 -0.91 -13.08
C TYR A 258 18.45 -2.43 -13.09
N GLU A 259 19.05 -3.16 -14.04
CA GLU A 259 18.96 -4.63 -14.12
C GLU A 259 19.48 -5.32 -12.86
N LYS A 260 20.65 -4.89 -12.36
CA LYS A 260 21.19 -5.38 -11.09
C LYS A 260 20.25 -5.11 -9.91
N SER A 261 19.58 -3.95 -9.91
CA SER A 261 18.63 -3.60 -8.86
C SER A 261 17.38 -4.48 -8.89
N LEU A 262 16.89 -4.84 -10.09
CA LEU A 262 15.77 -5.78 -10.24
C LEU A 262 16.11 -7.15 -9.63
N GLU A 263 17.32 -7.64 -9.85
CA GLU A 263 17.81 -8.91 -9.30
C GLU A 263 17.94 -8.89 -7.77
N SER A 264 18.19 -7.71 -7.18
CA SER A 264 18.32 -7.56 -5.72
C SER A 264 17.01 -7.79 -4.96
N LEU A 265 15.85 -7.69 -5.62
CA LEU A 265 14.56 -7.98 -5.02
C LEU A 265 14.07 -9.36 -5.50
N PRO A 266 14.03 -10.39 -4.63
CA PRO A 266 13.76 -11.75 -5.04
C PRO A 266 12.41 -11.90 -5.75
N ALA A 267 12.40 -12.74 -6.79
CA ALA A 267 11.22 -13.16 -7.53
C ALA A 267 10.11 -13.69 -6.58
N TYR A 268 8.85 -13.55 -7.02
CA TYR A 268 7.73 -14.14 -6.33
C TYR A 268 6.83 -14.90 -7.33
N PRO A 269 6.83 -16.25 -7.27
CA PRO A 269 6.11 -17.07 -8.25
C PRO A 269 4.60 -16.82 -8.31
N ALA A 270 3.99 -16.25 -7.25
CA ALA A 270 2.55 -16.07 -7.16
C ALA A 270 1.98 -14.95 -8.07
N LEU A 271 2.82 -14.08 -8.63
CA LEU A 271 2.39 -13.00 -9.54
C LEU A 271 3.20 -12.97 -10.83
N GLN A 272 4.53 -12.92 -10.70
CA GLN A 272 5.45 -12.85 -11.83
C GLN A 272 6.88 -13.14 -11.37
N ASP A 273 7.58 -14.03 -12.08
CA ASP A 273 8.98 -14.38 -11.78
C ASP A 273 9.92 -13.18 -11.95
N CYS A 274 9.68 -12.33 -12.96
CA CYS A 274 10.49 -11.14 -13.24
C CYS A 274 9.64 -9.87 -13.30
N LEU A 275 10.09 -8.79 -12.66
CA LEU A 275 9.49 -7.46 -12.84
C LEU A 275 9.85 -6.93 -14.24
N VAL A 276 8.83 -6.57 -15.01
CA VAL A 276 9.01 -5.91 -16.31
C VAL A 276 8.25 -4.60 -16.27
N HIS A 277 8.96 -3.50 -16.04
CA HIS A 277 8.36 -2.18 -16.09
C HIS A 277 8.14 -1.73 -17.54
N ARG A 278 6.95 -1.22 -17.81
CA ARG A 278 6.45 -0.72 -19.10
C ARG A 278 6.14 0.76 -19.05
N THR A 279 6.07 1.36 -17.86
CA THR A 279 5.75 2.77 -17.66
C THR A 279 6.71 3.39 -16.65
N PHE A 280 6.86 4.72 -16.69
CA PHE A 280 7.65 5.43 -15.68
C PHE A 280 7.06 5.26 -14.28
N LEU A 281 5.73 5.14 -14.17
CA LEU A 281 5.06 4.88 -12.91
C LEU A 281 5.52 3.56 -12.29
N GLU A 282 5.49 2.46 -13.04
CA GLU A 282 5.92 1.15 -12.54
C GLU A 282 7.36 1.19 -12.03
N GLU A 283 8.27 1.80 -12.80
CA GLU A 283 9.66 1.93 -12.35
C GLU A 283 9.81 2.87 -11.14
N LEU A 284 9.05 3.96 -11.07
CA LEU A 284 9.08 4.86 -9.92
C LEU A 284 8.55 4.20 -8.63
N VAL A 285 7.55 3.32 -8.74
CA VAL A 285 7.07 2.50 -7.62
C VAL A 285 8.14 1.50 -7.18
N PHE A 286 8.83 0.86 -8.14
CA PHE A 286 9.96 0.00 -7.83
C PHE A 286 11.04 0.73 -7.02
N TRP A 287 11.44 1.93 -7.45
CA TRP A 287 12.42 2.73 -6.70
C TRP A 287 11.90 3.17 -5.33
N THR A 288 10.61 3.46 -5.22
CA THR A 288 9.98 3.76 -3.93
C THR A 288 10.08 2.57 -2.97
N VAL A 289 9.89 1.35 -3.45
CA VAL A 289 10.04 0.12 -2.64
C VAL A 289 11.50 -0.16 -2.33
N LYS A 290 12.39 -0.06 -3.33
CA LYS A 290 13.83 -0.33 -3.18
C LYS A 290 14.49 0.60 -2.15
N PHE A 291 14.04 1.85 -2.07
CA PHE A 291 14.55 2.86 -1.13
C PHE A 291 13.70 3.01 0.15
N GLU A 292 12.94 1.97 0.51
CA GLU A 292 12.17 1.93 1.77
C GLU A 292 11.20 3.11 1.96
N PHE A 293 10.44 3.38 0.90
CA PHE A 293 9.39 4.40 0.85
C PHE A 293 9.87 5.80 1.25
N PRO A 294 10.75 6.46 0.47
CA PRO A 294 11.17 7.82 0.79
C PRO A 294 9.97 8.78 0.83
N GLN A 295 9.81 9.53 1.92
CA GLN A 295 8.60 10.31 2.18
C GLN A 295 8.20 11.26 1.05
N LYS A 296 9.16 11.93 0.39
CA LYS A 296 8.86 12.84 -0.71
C LYS A 296 8.38 12.11 -1.97
N LEU A 297 8.96 10.96 -2.30
CA LEU A 297 8.47 10.14 -3.41
C LEU A 297 7.07 9.61 -3.13
N VAL A 298 6.82 9.14 -1.89
CA VAL A 298 5.48 8.72 -1.44
C VAL A 298 4.48 9.86 -1.61
N CYS A 299 4.79 11.06 -1.09
CA CYS A 299 3.90 12.20 -1.24
C CYS A 299 3.68 12.59 -2.72
N LEU A 300 4.69 12.45 -3.57
CA LEU A 300 4.58 12.81 -4.99
C LEU A 300 3.59 11.86 -5.68
N LEU A 301 3.76 10.55 -5.47
CA LEU A 301 2.85 9.52 -5.98
C LEU A 301 1.41 9.75 -5.49
N LEU A 302 1.24 10.03 -4.19
CA LEU A 302 -0.08 10.23 -3.60
C LEU A 302 -0.77 11.51 -4.08
N ASN A 303 -0.03 12.60 -4.35
CA ASN A 303 -0.60 13.86 -4.85
C ASN A 303 -1.27 13.73 -6.23
N MET A 304 -0.99 12.65 -6.97
CA MET A 304 -1.54 12.40 -8.30
C MET A 304 -2.79 11.51 -8.28
N LEU A 305 -3.14 10.92 -7.13
CA LEU A 305 -4.35 10.08 -6.95
C LEU A 305 -5.68 10.71 -7.37
N PRO A 306 -5.88 12.05 -7.38
CA PRO A 306 -7.08 12.65 -7.95
C PRO A 306 -7.35 12.29 -9.43
N ASP A 307 -6.34 11.87 -10.19
CA ASP A 307 -6.50 11.39 -11.57
C ASP A 307 -6.85 9.88 -11.55
N PRO A 308 -8.00 9.47 -12.11
CA PRO A 308 -8.51 8.11 -11.99
C PRO A 308 -7.68 7.07 -12.77
N ASP A 309 -7.24 7.41 -13.99
CA ASP A 309 -6.43 6.50 -14.82
C ASP A 309 -5.08 6.24 -14.13
N TYR A 310 -4.51 7.29 -13.54
CA TYR A 310 -3.33 7.17 -12.70
C TYR A 310 -3.57 6.34 -11.44
N LYS A 311 -4.67 6.57 -10.71
CA LYS A 311 -4.99 5.84 -9.47
C LYS A 311 -5.09 4.34 -9.72
N GLU A 312 -5.71 3.92 -10.82
CA GLU A 312 -5.73 2.53 -11.24
C GLU A 312 -4.31 2.03 -11.55
N ALA A 313 -3.58 2.71 -12.42
CA ALA A 313 -2.23 2.29 -12.82
C ALA A 313 -1.26 2.19 -11.63
N PHE A 314 -1.34 3.12 -10.67
CA PHE A 314 -0.53 3.12 -9.47
C PHE A 314 -0.90 1.96 -8.55
N THR A 315 -2.20 1.68 -8.39
CA THR A 315 -2.65 0.55 -7.59
C THR A 315 -2.14 -0.77 -8.17
N ARG A 316 -2.24 -0.95 -9.49
CA ARG A 316 -1.68 -2.13 -10.18
C ARG A 316 -0.19 -2.28 -9.95
N ALA A 317 0.58 -1.20 -10.16
CA ALA A 317 2.02 -1.20 -9.93
C ALA A 317 2.36 -1.56 -8.47
N PHE A 318 1.63 -1.01 -7.50
CA PHE A 318 1.82 -1.31 -6.08
C PHE A 318 1.57 -2.79 -5.75
N VAL A 319 0.51 -3.39 -6.31
CA VAL A 319 0.20 -4.83 -6.12
C VAL A 319 1.33 -5.74 -6.64
N LEU A 320 1.97 -5.39 -7.76
CA LEU A 320 3.10 -6.16 -8.31
C LEU A 320 4.33 -6.18 -7.37
N HIS A 321 4.44 -5.21 -6.47
CA HIS A 321 5.49 -5.16 -5.45
C HIS A 321 5.07 -5.69 -4.08
N TYR A 322 3.81 -6.07 -3.89
CA TYR A 322 3.27 -6.37 -2.55
C TYR A 322 4.04 -7.49 -1.83
N ALA A 323 4.36 -8.58 -2.55
CA ALA A 323 5.17 -9.67 -2.00
C ALA A 323 6.64 -9.30 -1.73
N ARG A 324 7.15 -8.21 -2.33
CA ARG A 324 8.49 -7.67 -2.06
C ARG A 324 8.47 -6.77 -0.83
N ILE A 325 7.40 -5.99 -0.68
CA ILE A 325 7.16 -5.14 0.51
C ILE A 325 7.11 -6.01 1.77
N SER A 326 6.48 -7.19 1.72
CA SER A 326 6.44 -8.11 2.87
C SER A 326 7.83 -8.55 3.35
N ARG A 327 8.74 -8.85 2.42
CA ARG A 327 10.14 -9.22 2.74
C ARG A 327 10.94 -8.04 3.25
N LEU A 328 10.72 -6.86 2.68
CA LEU A 328 11.33 -5.61 3.13
C LEU A 328 10.97 -5.33 4.60
N LEU A 329 9.68 -5.46 4.95
CA LEU A 329 9.21 -5.28 6.33
C LEU A 329 9.87 -6.23 7.34
N VAL A 330 10.10 -7.49 6.95
CA VAL A 330 10.79 -8.47 7.81
C VAL A 330 12.25 -8.09 8.06
N GLY A 331 12.93 -7.53 7.05
CA GLY A 331 14.36 -7.22 7.08
C GLY A 331 14.72 -5.81 7.55
N SER A 332 13.73 -4.91 7.71
CA SER A 332 13.98 -3.52 8.06
C SER A 332 14.51 -3.37 9.49
N SER A 333 15.43 -2.43 9.68
CA SER A 333 15.95 -2.02 10.99
C SER A 333 15.05 -1.00 11.70
N ASP A 334 14.10 -0.39 10.99
CA ASP A 334 13.09 0.54 11.52
C ASP A 334 11.68 0.15 11.00
N PRO A 335 11.12 -0.98 11.49
CA PRO A 335 9.84 -1.49 11.03
C PRO A 335 8.69 -0.50 11.26
N ASP A 336 8.71 0.29 12.33
CA ASP A 336 7.65 1.23 12.66
C ASP A 336 7.53 2.32 11.59
N THR A 337 8.63 2.97 11.23
CA THR A 337 8.62 4.01 10.19
C THR A 337 8.22 3.41 8.85
N LEU A 338 8.81 2.29 8.45
CA LEU A 338 8.50 1.64 7.18
C LEU A 338 7.04 1.21 7.10
N SER A 339 6.52 0.58 8.17
CA SER A 339 5.13 0.15 8.28
C SER A 339 4.15 1.30 8.09
N ASN A 340 4.41 2.43 8.75
CA ASN A 340 3.58 3.62 8.63
C ASN A 340 3.57 4.16 7.19
N ARG A 341 4.71 4.17 6.50
CA ARG A 341 4.79 4.65 5.12
C ARG A 341 4.13 3.71 4.12
N VAL A 342 4.24 2.40 4.31
CA VAL A 342 3.54 1.38 3.51
C VAL A 342 2.03 1.57 3.67
N VAL A 343 1.52 1.64 4.90
CA VAL A 343 0.10 1.82 5.19
C VAL A 343 -0.44 3.15 4.67
N HIS A 344 0.37 4.21 4.74
CA HIS A 344 0.00 5.51 4.17
C HIS A 344 -0.27 5.40 2.66
N VAL A 345 0.46 4.57 1.92
CA VAL A 345 0.18 4.33 0.51
C VAL A 345 -1.01 3.40 0.34
N SER A 346 -0.96 2.20 0.91
CA SER A 346 -1.93 1.14 0.66
C SER A 346 -3.36 1.52 1.05
N VAL A 347 -3.56 2.28 2.14
CA VAL A 347 -4.89 2.69 2.57
C VAL A 347 -5.56 3.62 1.54
N GLN A 348 -4.79 4.41 0.79
CA GLN A 348 -5.31 5.31 -0.25
C GLN A 348 -5.70 4.55 -1.53
N LEU A 349 -5.07 3.39 -1.75
CA LEU A 349 -5.29 2.54 -2.92
C LEU A 349 -6.43 1.55 -2.69
N PHE A 350 -6.46 0.89 -1.53
CA PHE A 350 -7.38 -0.22 -1.23
C PHE A 350 -8.70 0.20 -0.56
N SER A 351 -8.88 1.49 -0.21
CA SER A 351 -10.15 1.96 0.34
C SER A 351 -11.27 2.12 -0.69
N ASN A 352 -10.95 2.14 -1.98
CA ASN A 352 -11.93 2.18 -3.06
C ASN A 352 -12.41 0.76 -3.39
N GLU A 353 -13.71 0.47 -3.17
CA GLU A 353 -14.30 -0.87 -3.37
C GLU A 353 -14.13 -1.39 -4.80
N GLU A 354 -14.40 -0.57 -5.81
CA GLU A 354 -14.33 -0.96 -7.22
C GLU A 354 -12.90 -1.37 -7.60
N LEU A 355 -11.93 -0.52 -7.23
CA LEU A 355 -10.52 -0.78 -7.53
C LEU A 355 -9.98 -1.97 -6.73
N ALA A 356 -10.34 -2.08 -5.44
CA ALA A 356 -9.98 -3.22 -4.60
C ALA A 356 -10.51 -4.55 -5.18
N THR A 357 -11.76 -4.56 -5.64
CA THR A 357 -12.40 -5.72 -6.28
C THR A 357 -11.66 -6.08 -7.56
N LYS A 358 -11.38 -5.09 -8.42
CA LYS A 358 -10.62 -5.29 -9.65
C LYS A 358 -9.23 -5.87 -9.41
N MET A 359 -8.51 -5.42 -8.37
CA MET A 359 -7.19 -5.98 -8.02
C MET A 359 -7.29 -7.41 -7.47
N ALA A 360 -8.34 -7.73 -6.72
CA ALA A 360 -8.58 -9.09 -6.24
C ALA A 360 -8.86 -10.06 -7.40
N GLU A 361 -9.61 -9.62 -8.40
CA GLU A 361 -9.99 -10.43 -9.57
C GLU A 361 -8.86 -10.56 -10.61
N GLU A 362 -8.22 -9.45 -10.99
CA GLU A 362 -7.27 -9.44 -12.11
C GLU A 362 -5.83 -9.75 -11.72
N LEU A 363 -5.43 -9.43 -10.47
CA LEU A 363 -4.07 -9.60 -9.97
C LEU A 363 -4.01 -10.59 -8.79
N HIS A 364 -5.10 -11.31 -8.51
CA HIS A 364 -5.19 -12.26 -7.40
C HIS A 364 -4.72 -11.68 -6.05
N LEU A 365 -4.98 -10.39 -5.80
CA LEU A 365 -4.42 -9.65 -4.65
C LEU A 365 -4.58 -10.40 -3.32
N LEU A 366 -5.75 -11.00 -3.06
CA LEU A 366 -5.99 -11.77 -1.84
C LEU A 366 -5.02 -12.95 -1.67
N HIS A 367 -4.72 -13.69 -2.75
CA HIS A 367 -3.72 -14.76 -2.71
C HIS A 367 -2.35 -14.19 -2.38
N VAL A 368 -1.95 -13.12 -3.05
CA VAL A 368 -0.65 -12.47 -2.85
C VAL A 368 -0.46 -12.08 -1.38
N MET A 369 -1.49 -11.51 -0.76
CA MET A 369 -1.44 -11.10 0.64
C MET A 369 -1.36 -12.29 1.60
N VAL A 370 -2.20 -13.31 1.41
CA VAL A 370 -2.20 -14.51 2.27
C VAL A 370 -0.89 -15.28 2.13
N VAL A 371 -0.37 -15.47 0.92
CA VAL A 371 0.93 -16.13 0.72
C VAL A 371 2.07 -15.30 1.32
N SER A 372 2.02 -13.96 1.20
CA SER A 372 3.02 -13.08 1.80
C SER A 372 3.02 -13.16 3.34
N LEU A 373 1.84 -13.08 3.97
CA LEU A 373 1.71 -13.25 5.42
C LEU A 373 2.22 -14.62 5.87
N ARG A 374 1.88 -15.68 5.14
CA ARG A 374 2.37 -17.03 5.42
C ARG A 374 3.89 -17.17 5.26
N ASP A 375 4.50 -16.52 4.25
CA ASP A 375 5.96 -16.50 4.07
C ASP A 375 6.67 -15.79 5.23
N MET A 376 6.08 -14.71 5.77
CA MET A 376 6.62 -14.02 6.94
C MET A 376 6.61 -14.93 8.17
N MET A 377 5.49 -15.63 8.42
CA MET A 377 5.34 -16.49 9.59
C MET A 377 6.13 -17.80 9.49
N SER A 378 6.23 -18.40 8.30
CA SER A 378 6.93 -19.67 8.10
C SER A 378 8.41 -19.62 8.50
N LYS A 379 9.04 -18.44 8.38
CA LYS A 379 10.45 -18.20 8.72
C LYS A 379 10.73 -18.15 10.23
N ILE A 380 9.69 -18.05 11.06
CA ILE A 380 9.80 -17.90 12.52
C ILE A 380 9.08 -19.02 13.27
N LEU A 381 8.76 -20.12 12.59
CA LEU A 381 8.10 -21.27 13.21
C LEU A 381 9.05 -22.00 14.15
N VAL A 382 8.52 -22.38 15.32
CA VAL A 382 9.17 -23.25 16.31
C VAL A 382 8.25 -24.41 16.66
N PRO A 383 8.79 -25.58 17.06
CA PRO A 383 7.97 -26.69 17.51
C PRO A 383 7.07 -26.28 18.69
N SER A 384 5.79 -26.65 18.62
CA SER A 384 4.85 -26.43 19.72
C SER A 384 5.25 -27.24 20.95
N THR A 385 5.24 -26.61 22.12
CA THR A 385 5.47 -27.26 23.41
C THR A 385 4.19 -27.70 24.12
N LEU A 386 3.03 -27.47 23.50
CA LEU A 386 1.72 -27.83 24.06
C LEU A 386 1.55 -29.35 24.12
N GLN A 387 1.05 -29.88 25.24
CA GLN A 387 0.93 -31.33 25.50
C GLN A 387 2.31 -32.02 25.54
N ASP A 388 2.39 -33.29 25.12
CA ASP A 388 3.63 -34.07 25.07
C ASP A 388 4.48 -33.66 23.85
N PRO A 389 5.61 -32.94 24.04
CA PRO A 389 6.41 -32.44 22.93
C PRO A 389 7.03 -33.56 22.08
N LYS A 390 7.12 -34.79 22.59
CA LYS A 390 7.65 -35.94 21.82
C LYS A 390 6.65 -36.52 20.84
N LYS A 391 5.36 -36.26 21.04
CA LYS A 391 4.26 -36.72 20.19
C LYS A 391 3.63 -35.57 19.41
N ASN A 392 4.01 -34.33 19.73
CA ASN A 392 3.55 -33.12 19.07
C ASN A 392 4.42 -32.85 17.83
N PHE A 393 3.80 -32.70 16.67
CA PHE A 393 4.46 -32.31 15.42
C PHE A 393 3.94 -30.97 14.87
N HIS A 394 3.13 -30.25 15.64
CA HIS A 394 2.64 -28.92 15.34
C HIS A 394 3.74 -27.86 15.48
N PHE A 395 3.68 -26.84 14.65
CA PHE A 395 4.60 -25.69 14.68
C PHE A 395 3.82 -24.40 14.88
N VAL A 396 4.37 -23.50 15.68
CA VAL A 396 3.75 -22.21 16.01
C VAL A 396 4.74 -21.07 15.79
N VAL A 397 4.22 -19.86 15.60
CA VAL A 397 5.05 -18.66 15.49
C VAL A 397 5.79 -18.36 16.80
N ASP A 398 7.08 -18.05 16.70
CA ASP A 398 7.88 -17.60 17.82
C ASP A 398 7.67 -16.10 18.08
N CYS A 399 6.92 -15.80 19.14
CA CYS A 399 6.58 -14.44 19.56
C CYS A 399 7.79 -13.62 20.03
N SER A 400 8.96 -14.23 20.24
CA SER A 400 10.19 -13.52 20.60
C SER A 400 10.94 -12.95 19.39
N LYS A 401 10.60 -13.38 18.17
CA LYS A 401 11.26 -12.94 16.94
C LYS A 401 10.86 -11.52 16.57
N HIS A 402 11.80 -10.80 15.93
CA HIS A 402 11.64 -9.45 15.40
C HIS A 402 10.30 -9.24 14.68
N VAL A 403 9.95 -10.15 13.76
CA VAL A 403 8.69 -10.11 12.99
C VAL A 403 7.45 -9.98 13.88
N MET A 404 7.43 -10.68 15.01
CA MET A 404 6.30 -10.68 15.95
C MET A 404 6.37 -9.53 16.93
N ARG A 405 7.55 -9.34 17.55
CA ARG A 405 7.79 -8.34 18.59
C ARG A 405 7.60 -6.91 18.08
N ASP A 406 8.09 -6.65 16.88
CA ASP A 406 8.13 -5.31 16.27
C ASP A 406 7.05 -5.16 15.19
N HIS A 407 6.01 -6.02 15.23
CA HIS A 407 4.79 -5.93 14.41
C HIS A 407 5.01 -5.80 12.90
N CYS A 408 6.08 -6.38 12.34
CA CYS A 408 6.40 -6.25 10.91
C CYS A 408 5.28 -6.73 9.96
N TYR A 409 4.40 -7.63 10.43
CA TYR A 409 3.25 -8.15 9.69
C TYR A 409 2.04 -7.21 9.65
N TRP A 410 1.99 -6.22 10.55
CA TRP A 410 0.82 -5.37 10.75
C TRP A 410 0.35 -4.64 9.49
N PRO A 411 1.22 -4.08 8.63
CA PRO A 411 0.77 -3.42 7.39
C PRO A 411 -0.07 -4.33 6.49
N LEU A 412 0.37 -5.59 6.32
CA LEU A 412 -0.32 -6.55 5.46
C LEU A 412 -1.67 -6.97 6.02
N VAL A 413 -1.74 -7.13 7.35
CA VAL A 413 -2.96 -7.47 8.06
C VAL A 413 -3.96 -6.32 8.03
N SER A 414 -3.49 -5.10 8.24
CA SER A 414 -4.30 -3.88 8.13
C SER A 414 -4.90 -3.74 6.73
N ASP A 415 -4.09 -3.94 5.69
CA ASP A 415 -4.55 -3.90 4.31
C ASP A 415 -5.57 -5.00 4.02
N LEU A 416 -5.33 -6.23 4.49
CA LEU A 416 -6.24 -7.35 4.28
C LEU A 416 -7.59 -7.06 4.95
N SER A 417 -7.57 -6.52 6.17
CA SER A 417 -8.79 -6.10 6.87
C SER A 417 -9.53 -5.00 6.11
N ASN A 418 -8.82 -4.01 5.56
CA ASN A 418 -9.41 -2.96 4.74
C ASN A 418 -10.10 -3.54 3.49
N LEU A 419 -9.44 -4.46 2.79
CA LEU A 419 -10.00 -5.15 1.62
C LEU A 419 -11.23 -5.99 1.99
N LEU A 420 -11.15 -6.79 3.05
CA LEU A 420 -12.25 -7.63 3.52
C LEU A 420 -13.42 -6.82 4.10
N SER A 421 -13.25 -5.51 4.35
CA SER A 421 -14.36 -4.63 4.71
C SER A 421 -15.32 -4.39 3.54
N HIS A 422 -14.83 -4.53 2.30
CA HIS A 422 -15.64 -4.43 1.09
C HIS A 422 -16.36 -5.75 0.81
N ARG A 423 -17.67 -5.69 0.61
CA ARG A 423 -18.48 -6.91 0.45
C ARG A 423 -18.05 -7.75 -0.76
N PRO A 424 -17.86 -7.20 -1.98
CA PRO A 424 -17.47 -8.01 -3.13
C PRO A 424 -16.16 -8.78 -2.90
N VAL A 425 -15.16 -8.11 -2.32
CA VAL A 425 -13.85 -8.71 -2.02
C VAL A 425 -13.96 -9.80 -0.96
N ALA A 426 -14.75 -9.60 0.10
CA ALA A 426 -14.98 -10.62 1.11
C ALA A 426 -15.71 -11.86 0.55
N LEU A 427 -16.66 -11.68 -0.37
CA LEU A 427 -17.33 -12.79 -1.03
C LEU A 427 -16.38 -13.56 -1.95
N LEU A 428 -15.51 -12.86 -2.70
CA LEU A 428 -14.43 -13.50 -3.47
C LEU A 428 -13.55 -14.35 -2.54
N PHE A 429 -13.13 -13.80 -1.41
CA PHE A 429 -12.32 -14.52 -0.42
C PHE A 429 -12.98 -15.82 0.05
N LEU A 430 -14.26 -15.74 0.43
CA LEU A 430 -15.01 -16.86 1.00
C LEU A 430 -15.44 -17.91 -0.03
N SER A 431 -15.50 -17.54 -1.30
CA SER A 431 -15.88 -18.44 -2.39
C SER A 431 -14.72 -19.27 -2.93
N ASP A 432 -13.49 -18.94 -2.55
CA ASP A 432 -12.28 -19.58 -3.06
C ASP A 432 -11.76 -20.66 -2.08
N ASP A 433 -11.81 -21.92 -2.50
CA ASP A 433 -11.42 -23.08 -1.69
C ASP A 433 -9.91 -23.09 -1.36
N SER A 434 -9.07 -22.71 -2.33
CA SER A 434 -7.61 -22.65 -2.18
C SER A 434 -7.21 -21.52 -1.22
N LEU A 435 -7.88 -20.37 -1.33
CA LEU A 435 -7.61 -19.24 -0.44
C LEU A 435 -8.03 -19.53 1.00
N LEU A 436 -9.18 -20.19 1.21
CA LEU A 436 -9.59 -20.65 2.54
C LEU A 436 -8.61 -21.66 3.12
N GLU A 437 -8.16 -22.64 2.33
CA GLU A 437 -7.16 -23.62 2.77
C GLU A 437 -5.85 -22.92 3.22
N MET A 438 -5.33 -22.01 2.41
CA MET A 438 -4.14 -21.23 2.76
C MET A 438 -4.36 -20.34 4.00
N TRP A 439 -5.55 -19.75 4.14
CA TRP A 439 -5.90 -18.93 5.29
C TRP A 439 -5.94 -19.74 6.58
N PHE A 440 -6.60 -20.90 6.57
CA PHE A 440 -6.63 -21.77 7.74
C PHE A 440 -5.26 -22.38 8.06
N SER A 441 -4.44 -22.67 7.04
CA SER A 441 -3.02 -23.03 7.24
C SER A 441 -2.24 -21.91 7.94
N PHE A 442 -2.46 -20.65 7.55
CA PHE A 442 -1.89 -19.48 8.23
C PHE A 442 -2.40 -19.36 9.68
N LEU A 443 -3.71 -19.46 9.92
CA LEU A 443 -4.30 -19.41 11.27
C LEU A 443 -3.74 -20.50 12.19
N SER A 444 -3.48 -21.71 11.67
CA SER A 444 -2.90 -22.81 12.42
C SER A 444 -1.53 -22.47 13.02
N MET A 445 -0.75 -21.56 12.41
CA MET A 445 0.53 -21.11 12.95
C MET A 445 0.40 -20.31 14.26
N PHE A 446 -0.79 -19.74 14.52
CA PHE A 446 -1.13 -19.02 15.76
C PHE A 446 -1.88 -19.92 16.76
N GLN A 447 -2.40 -21.06 16.30
CA GLN A 447 -3.17 -21.99 17.12
C GLN A 447 -2.26 -22.72 18.11
N GLY A 448 -2.42 -22.43 19.40
CA GLY A 448 -1.63 -22.99 20.49
C GLY A 448 -0.28 -22.31 20.70
N MET A 449 -0.03 -21.13 20.12
CA MET A 449 1.22 -20.39 20.31
C MET A 449 1.39 -19.89 21.75
N ASN A 450 2.60 -19.44 22.12
CA ASN A 450 2.92 -18.83 23.41
C ASN A 450 2.37 -19.63 24.61
N VAL A 451 2.76 -20.91 24.71
CA VAL A 451 2.33 -21.82 25.78
C VAL A 451 2.83 -21.31 27.13
N ASN A 452 1.90 -21.13 28.06
CA ASN A 452 2.14 -20.74 29.44
C ASN A 452 2.31 -21.98 30.30
N GLN A 453 3.32 -21.96 31.17
CA GLN A 453 3.51 -22.96 32.21
C GLN A 453 2.95 -22.45 33.53
N ARG A 454 2.28 -23.34 34.26
CA ARG A 454 1.70 -23.03 35.56
C ARG A 454 2.78 -23.02 36.63
N GLU A 455 3.11 -21.83 37.14
CA GLU A 455 4.00 -21.68 38.29
C GLU A 455 3.28 -22.02 39.59
N LEU A 456 3.89 -22.92 40.39
CA LEU A 456 3.31 -23.43 41.65
C LEU A 456 4.09 -23.02 42.90
N SER A 457 5.33 -22.54 42.75
CA SER A 457 6.26 -22.31 43.85
C SER A 457 6.43 -20.83 44.19
N THR A 458 6.66 -19.98 43.18
CA THR A 458 6.97 -18.55 43.35
C THR A 458 5.99 -17.68 42.58
N HIS A 459 5.71 -16.50 43.10
CA HIS A 459 4.94 -15.49 42.38
C HIS A 459 5.71 -15.02 41.14
N VAL A 460 5.03 -14.94 40.00
CA VAL A 460 5.58 -14.36 38.78
C VAL A 460 5.41 -12.85 38.86
N GLU A 461 6.49 -12.13 39.13
CA GLU A 461 6.46 -10.67 39.31
C GLU A 461 6.28 -9.90 38.00
N PHE A 462 6.75 -10.44 36.87
CA PHE A 462 6.71 -9.79 35.56
C PHE A 462 6.29 -10.76 34.46
N GLU A 463 5.42 -10.30 33.57
CA GLU A 463 5.04 -11.04 32.37
C GLU A 463 6.20 -11.04 31.36
N PRO A 464 6.42 -12.13 30.60
CA PRO A 464 7.39 -12.13 29.51
C PRO A 464 7.02 -11.13 28.42
N ASN A 465 8.02 -10.52 27.77
CA ASN A 465 7.80 -9.60 26.64
C ASN A 465 7.06 -10.25 25.46
N THR A 466 7.04 -11.59 25.37
CA THR A 466 6.29 -12.34 24.35
C THR A 466 4.78 -12.29 24.55
N TYR A 467 4.31 -11.93 25.76
CA TYR A 467 2.89 -11.90 26.10
C TYR A 467 2.14 -10.86 25.27
N TYR A 468 2.65 -9.62 25.25
CA TYR A 468 2.08 -8.54 24.44
C TYR A 468 2.08 -8.89 22.94
N ALA A 469 3.22 -9.37 22.41
CA ALA A 469 3.34 -9.76 21.02
C ALA A 469 2.33 -10.84 20.60
N ALA A 470 2.12 -11.85 21.45
CA ALA A 470 1.19 -12.94 21.18
C ALA A 470 -0.29 -12.48 21.16
N PHE A 471 -0.70 -11.68 22.14
CA PHE A 471 -2.07 -11.15 22.18
C PHE A 471 -2.35 -10.17 21.05
N SER A 472 -1.44 -9.25 20.79
CA SER A 472 -1.58 -8.30 19.69
C SER A 472 -1.64 -9.03 18.35
N ALA A 473 -0.77 -10.02 18.11
CA ALA A 473 -0.77 -10.76 16.87
C ALA A 473 -2.09 -11.51 16.61
N GLU A 474 -2.65 -12.17 17.64
CA GLU A 474 -3.93 -12.85 17.47
C GLU A 474 -5.09 -11.87 17.23
N LEU A 475 -5.09 -10.73 17.93
CA LEU A 475 -6.11 -9.71 17.80
C LEU A 475 -6.06 -9.05 16.42
N GLU A 476 -4.86 -8.67 15.99
CA GLU A 476 -4.61 -7.95 14.75
C GLU A 476 -4.85 -8.86 13.54
N ALA A 477 -4.28 -10.07 13.52
CA ALA A 477 -4.32 -10.93 12.33
C ALA A 477 -5.56 -11.85 12.29
N PRO A 478 -5.66 -12.94 13.07
CA PRO A 478 -6.84 -13.80 13.09
C PRO A 478 -8.16 -13.09 13.37
N ALA A 479 -8.25 -12.33 14.47
CA ALA A 479 -9.54 -11.84 14.96
C ALA A 479 -10.10 -10.69 14.11
N SER A 480 -9.25 -9.76 13.66
CA SER A 480 -9.65 -8.68 12.75
C SER A 480 -10.27 -9.23 11.46
N ALA A 481 -9.58 -10.18 10.80
CA ALA A 481 -10.07 -10.82 9.59
C ALA A 481 -11.36 -11.62 9.84
N MET A 482 -11.47 -12.30 10.99
CA MET A 482 -12.69 -13.04 11.38
C MET A 482 -13.90 -12.11 11.38
N TRP A 483 -13.78 -10.95 12.04
CA TRP A 483 -14.87 -9.99 12.14
C TRP A 483 -15.15 -9.29 10.81
N ALA A 484 -14.10 -8.96 10.03
CA ALA A 484 -14.24 -8.39 8.70
C ALA A 484 -15.02 -9.32 7.75
N LEU A 485 -14.83 -10.63 7.85
CA LEU A 485 -15.62 -11.62 7.09
C LEU A 485 -17.04 -11.78 7.66
N ALA A 486 -17.15 -11.88 8.99
CA ALA A 486 -18.42 -12.12 9.68
C ALA A 486 -19.48 -11.05 9.35
N ILE A 487 -19.12 -9.78 9.21
CA ILE A 487 -20.12 -8.74 8.92
C ILE A 487 -20.88 -8.97 7.61
N HIS A 488 -20.32 -9.72 6.66
CA HIS A 488 -20.91 -9.97 5.34
C HIS A 488 -21.82 -11.19 5.28
N LEU A 489 -21.77 -12.08 6.28
CA LEU A 489 -22.48 -13.37 6.28
C LEU A 489 -23.80 -13.33 7.07
N ARG A 490 -24.54 -12.22 6.99
CA ARG A 490 -25.73 -11.99 7.84
C ARG A 490 -27.05 -12.40 7.19
N ASP A 491 -27.04 -12.70 5.89
CA ASP A 491 -28.22 -13.05 5.11
C ASP A 491 -28.24 -14.53 4.70
N THR A 492 -29.42 -15.05 4.39
CA THR A 492 -29.59 -16.46 3.98
C THR A 492 -28.99 -16.77 2.61
N GLY A 493 -28.74 -15.76 1.75
CA GLY A 493 -28.12 -15.95 0.45
C GLY A 493 -26.65 -16.36 0.54
N SER A 494 -25.95 -15.91 1.58
CA SER A 494 -24.55 -16.21 1.85
C SER A 494 -24.31 -17.51 2.64
N ILE A 495 -25.33 -18.32 2.87
CA ILE A 495 -25.25 -19.56 3.67
C ILE A 495 -24.23 -20.58 3.14
N HIS A 496 -24.08 -20.67 1.81
CA HIS A 496 -23.15 -21.61 1.17
C HIS A 496 -21.69 -21.24 1.48
N LEU A 497 -21.38 -19.95 1.56
CA LEU A 497 -20.06 -19.43 1.94
C LEU A 497 -19.75 -19.74 3.42
N THR A 498 -20.72 -19.53 4.31
CA THR A 498 -20.54 -19.90 5.73
C THR A 498 -20.27 -21.40 5.88
N LYS A 499 -20.96 -22.25 5.11
CA LYS A 499 -20.70 -23.71 5.11
C LYS A 499 -19.31 -24.05 4.59
N MET A 500 -18.84 -23.39 3.53
CA MET A 500 -17.46 -23.55 3.03
C MET A 500 -16.43 -23.18 4.08
N LEU A 501 -16.58 -22.03 4.73
CA LEU A 501 -15.69 -21.59 5.80
C LEU A 501 -15.68 -22.60 6.97
N LEU A 502 -16.86 -23.04 7.43
CA LEU A 502 -16.96 -24.01 8.53
C LEU A 502 -16.30 -25.35 8.17
N LYS A 503 -16.45 -25.83 6.93
CA LYS A 503 -15.79 -27.04 6.44
C LYS A 503 -14.27 -26.93 6.59
N HIS A 504 -13.66 -25.86 6.09
CA HIS A 504 -12.22 -25.65 6.18
C HIS A 504 -11.74 -25.43 7.62
N CYS A 505 -12.52 -24.69 8.43
CA CYS A 505 -12.23 -24.51 9.85
C CYS A 505 -12.21 -25.82 10.62
N LEU A 506 -13.16 -26.72 10.34
CA LEU A 506 -13.24 -28.03 10.99
C LEU A 506 -12.11 -28.95 10.57
N ALA A 507 -11.75 -28.96 9.27
CA ALA A 507 -10.60 -29.71 8.78
C ALA A 507 -9.30 -29.27 9.49
N ALA A 508 -9.05 -27.96 9.55
CA ALA A 508 -7.87 -27.42 10.23
C ALA A 508 -7.85 -27.73 11.75
N LEU A 509 -9.01 -27.72 12.41
CA LEU A 509 -9.12 -28.13 13.81
C LEU A 509 -8.82 -29.61 14.01
N GLU A 510 -9.33 -30.48 13.14
CA GLU A 510 -9.10 -31.91 13.20
C GLU A 510 -7.61 -32.24 13.01
N GLU A 511 -6.99 -31.67 11.98
CA GLU A 511 -5.54 -31.78 11.73
C GLU A 511 -4.72 -31.27 12.92
N TRP A 512 -5.10 -30.13 13.49
CA TRP A 512 -4.39 -29.56 14.64
C TRP A 512 -4.51 -30.44 15.90
N LEU A 513 -5.70 -30.99 16.20
CA LEU A 513 -5.91 -31.90 17.33
C LEU A 513 -5.07 -33.18 17.18
N GLU A 514 -4.95 -33.70 15.96
CA GLU A 514 -4.03 -34.79 15.64
C GLU A 514 -2.57 -34.38 15.88
N ALA A 515 -2.18 -33.19 15.39
CA ALA A 515 -0.81 -32.66 15.48
C ALA A 515 -0.31 -32.47 16.91
N ILE A 516 -1.17 -32.07 17.83
CA ILE A 516 -0.84 -31.96 19.27
C ILE A 516 -1.06 -33.27 20.04
N ASN A 517 -1.42 -34.36 19.34
CA ASN A 517 -1.76 -35.65 19.91
C ASN A 517 -2.84 -35.55 21.02
N PHE A 518 -3.92 -34.81 20.77
CA PHE A 518 -5.08 -34.72 21.66
C PHE A 518 -6.21 -35.63 21.15
N LYS A 519 -6.23 -36.87 21.64
CA LYS A 519 -7.10 -37.94 21.11
C LYS A 519 -8.28 -38.30 21.99
N CYS A 520 -8.29 -37.84 23.24
CA CYS A 520 -9.27 -38.24 24.24
C CYS A 520 -9.70 -37.02 25.09
N PRO A 521 -11.01 -36.82 25.32
CA PRO A 521 -11.54 -35.76 26.21
C PRO A 521 -10.92 -35.72 27.61
N GLU A 522 -10.56 -36.89 28.14
CA GLU A 522 -10.00 -37.10 29.48
C GLU A 522 -8.49 -36.78 29.56
N GLN A 523 -7.84 -36.51 28.43
CA GLN A 523 -6.42 -36.13 28.39
C GLN A 523 -6.24 -34.74 29.03
N THR A 524 -5.85 -34.71 30.31
CA THR A 524 -5.59 -33.48 31.06
C THR A 524 -4.10 -33.28 31.29
N ASP A 525 -3.57 -32.12 30.88
CA ASP A 525 -2.33 -31.55 31.41
C ASP A 525 -2.71 -30.24 32.13
N PRO A 526 -2.62 -30.21 33.48
CA PRO A 526 -2.99 -29.05 34.29
C PRO A 526 -1.87 -28.01 34.41
N TYR A 527 -0.71 -28.26 33.81
CA TYR A 527 0.49 -27.43 33.94
C TYR A 527 0.75 -26.55 32.73
N GLN A 528 0.11 -26.82 31.59
CA GLN A 528 0.31 -26.07 30.36
C GLN A 528 -1.00 -25.51 29.81
N VAL A 529 -0.95 -24.27 29.31
CA VAL A 529 -2.09 -23.64 28.66
C VAL A 529 -1.66 -22.64 27.59
N SER A 530 -2.35 -22.61 26.46
CA SER A 530 -2.28 -21.48 25.53
C SER A 530 -3.61 -20.76 25.50
N PHE A 531 -3.59 -19.42 25.53
CA PHE A 531 -4.78 -18.59 25.36
C PHE A 531 -5.13 -18.34 23.88
N HIS A 532 -4.27 -18.80 22.98
CA HIS A 532 -4.31 -18.50 21.56
C HIS A 532 -4.95 -19.65 20.79
N ILE A 533 -6.25 -19.52 20.55
CA ILE A 533 -7.11 -20.55 19.95
C ILE A 533 -7.95 -19.99 18.79
N PRO A 534 -7.32 -19.31 17.79
CA PRO A 534 -8.04 -18.67 16.70
C PRO A 534 -8.97 -19.62 15.94
N LEU A 535 -8.59 -20.88 15.70
CA LEU A 535 -9.46 -21.83 15.00
C LEU A 535 -10.75 -22.12 15.78
N HIS A 536 -10.66 -22.22 17.11
CA HIS A 536 -11.84 -22.41 17.96
C HIS A 536 -12.73 -21.17 17.95
N ARG A 537 -12.12 -19.98 17.94
CA ARG A 537 -12.83 -18.69 17.87
C ARG A 537 -13.57 -18.56 16.53
N TYR A 538 -12.95 -18.94 15.42
CA TYR A 538 -13.59 -19.00 14.10
C TYR A 538 -14.79 -19.94 14.11
N LEU A 539 -14.60 -21.20 14.54
CA LEU A 539 -15.70 -22.16 14.60
C LEU A 539 -16.87 -21.63 15.43
N ALA A 540 -16.59 -21.09 16.62
CA ALA A 540 -17.62 -20.55 17.51
C ALA A 540 -18.35 -19.36 16.89
N ALA A 541 -17.63 -18.39 16.33
CA ALA A 541 -18.20 -17.18 15.73
C ALA A 541 -19.09 -17.51 14.54
N PHE A 542 -18.58 -18.29 13.58
CA PHE A 542 -19.32 -18.62 12.36
C PHE A 542 -20.43 -19.63 12.58
N THR A 543 -20.32 -20.55 13.54
CA THR A 543 -21.44 -21.42 13.95
C THR A 543 -22.56 -20.60 14.59
N CYS A 544 -22.21 -19.69 15.50
CA CYS A 544 -23.18 -18.79 16.14
C CYS A 544 -23.92 -17.94 15.09
N GLN A 545 -23.17 -17.42 14.12
CA GLN A 545 -23.71 -16.64 13.02
C GLN A 545 -24.60 -17.45 12.09
N ALA A 546 -24.16 -18.64 11.67
CA ALA A 546 -24.93 -19.57 10.87
C ALA A 546 -26.31 -19.86 11.47
N VAL A 547 -26.35 -20.10 12.79
CA VAL A 547 -27.59 -20.40 13.51
C VAL A 547 -28.46 -19.15 13.69
N ARG A 548 -27.88 -18.06 14.20
CA ARG A 548 -28.64 -16.87 14.60
C ARG A 548 -29.09 -16.01 13.42
N ALA A 549 -28.27 -15.88 12.39
CA ALA A 549 -28.51 -14.97 11.27
C ALA A 549 -28.99 -15.68 10.00
N GLN A 550 -28.55 -16.94 9.78
CA GLN A 550 -28.81 -17.65 8.51
C GLN A 550 -29.78 -18.83 8.66
N GLY A 551 -30.28 -19.11 9.87
CA GLY A 551 -31.29 -20.13 10.13
C GLY A 551 -30.82 -21.58 9.98
N ILE A 552 -29.50 -21.83 10.03
CA ILE A 552 -28.96 -23.19 10.05
C ILE A 552 -29.34 -23.85 11.39
N LEU A 553 -29.82 -25.09 11.35
CA LEU A 553 -29.99 -25.88 12.57
C LEU A 553 -28.62 -26.18 13.16
N LEU A 554 -28.46 -26.02 14.48
CA LEU A 554 -27.17 -26.24 15.15
C LEU A 554 -26.53 -27.59 14.80
N LYS A 555 -27.33 -28.67 14.76
CA LYS A 555 -26.87 -30.01 14.38
C LYS A 555 -26.24 -30.11 12.98
N ASP A 556 -26.61 -29.22 12.07
CA ASP A 556 -26.14 -29.19 10.68
C ASP A 556 -24.88 -28.32 10.52
N ALA A 557 -24.51 -27.54 11.56
CA ALA A 557 -23.29 -26.73 11.62
C ALA A 557 -22.18 -27.37 12.48
N LEU A 558 -22.49 -28.42 13.23
CA LEU A 558 -21.56 -29.09 14.13
C LEU A 558 -20.87 -30.30 13.47
N PRO A 559 -19.62 -30.60 13.87
CA PRO A 559 -18.93 -31.82 13.45
C PRO A 559 -19.52 -33.08 14.12
N PRO A 560 -19.07 -34.29 13.72
CA PRO A 560 -19.42 -35.53 14.41
C PRO A 560 -19.12 -35.47 15.92
N SER A 561 -19.91 -36.17 16.73
CA SER A 561 -19.86 -36.08 18.21
C SER A 561 -18.47 -36.38 18.80
N SER A 562 -17.71 -37.30 18.21
CA SER A 562 -16.34 -37.63 18.65
C SER A 562 -15.41 -36.43 18.52
N LEU A 563 -15.42 -35.75 17.37
CA LEU A 563 -14.61 -34.57 17.12
C LEU A 563 -15.11 -33.37 17.94
N LEU A 564 -16.43 -33.19 18.04
CA LEU A 564 -17.03 -32.12 18.83
C LEU A 564 -16.61 -32.18 20.31
N GLN A 565 -16.58 -33.38 20.91
CA GLN A 565 -16.12 -33.57 22.28
C GLN A 565 -14.67 -33.09 22.47
N LEU A 566 -13.77 -33.42 21.53
CA LEU A 566 -12.38 -32.97 21.60
C LEU A 566 -12.27 -31.43 21.49
N ILE A 567 -12.97 -30.84 20.51
CA ILE A 567 -12.99 -29.39 20.27
C ILE A 567 -13.54 -28.63 21.49
N MET A 568 -14.58 -29.16 22.16
CA MET A 568 -15.17 -28.52 23.35
C MET A 568 -14.26 -28.67 24.58
N MET A 569 -13.63 -29.82 24.76
CA MET A 569 -12.85 -30.11 25.96
C MET A 569 -11.50 -29.40 25.98
N HIS A 570 -10.87 -29.21 24.82
CA HIS A 570 -9.59 -28.50 24.74
C HIS A 570 -9.62 -27.10 25.39
N PRO A 571 -10.51 -26.16 25.02
CA PRO A 571 -10.55 -24.83 25.65
C PRO A 571 -11.08 -24.86 27.09
N LEU A 572 -11.90 -25.84 27.48
CA LEU A 572 -12.35 -25.97 28.87
C LEU A 572 -11.18 -26.25 29.83
N ARG A 573 -10.09 -26.87 29.36
CA ARG A 573 -8.86 -27.01 30.15
C ARG A 573 -8.22 -25.67 30.52
N ILE A 574 -8.44 -24.63 29.71
CA ILE A 574 -8.01 -23.25 30.02
C ILE A 574 -8.78 -22.72 31.23
N GLN A 575 -10.06 -23.07 31.37
CA GLN A 575 -10.92 -22.59 32.46
C GLN A 575 -10.81 -23.45 33.74
N VAL A 576 -10.63 -24.77 33.61
CA VAL A 576 -10.64 -25.71 34.75
C VAL A 576 -9.32 -25.73 35.54
N SER A 577 -8.20 -25.31 34.94
CA SER A 577 -6.94 -25.11 35.66
C SER A 577 -7.01 -24.02 36.75
N VAL A 578 -8.11 -23.25 36.80
CA VAL A 578 -8.43 -22.27 37.85
C VAL A 578 -9.30 -22.87 38.99
N CYS A 579 -10.02 -23.97 38.76
CA CYS A 579 -11.08 -24.45 39.67
C CYS A 579 -10.79 -25.75 40.41
N LEU A 580 -9.66 -26.43 40.15
CA LEU A 580 -9.26 -27.60 40.95
C LEU A 580 -8.38 -27.15 42.14
N LYS A 581 -9.05 -26.68 43.19
CA LYS A 581 -8.56 -26.72 44.57
C LYS A 581 -9.43 -27.67 45.36
#